data_AF-A0A2V3IDP7-F1
#
_entry.id   AF-A0A2V3IDP7-F1
#
_cell.length_a   1.000
_cell.length_b   1.000
_cell.length_c   1.000
_cell.angle_alpha   90.00
_cell.angle_beta   90.00
_cell.angle_gamma   90.00
#
_symmetry.space_group_name_H-M   'P 1'
#
loop_
_entity.id
_entity.type
_entity.pdbx_description
1 polymer ?
#
loop_
_entity_poly.entity_id
_entity_poly.type
_entity_poly.pdbx_seq_one_letter_code
_entity_poly.pdbx_strand_id
1 'polypeptide(L)'
;MTEPIGYRRHEFVPTKRLLEAGVPVIIWSDWDADPILPITSMIRTLQPKSVPDLKIAIKLWTWNPAHSLRQDDDTNSLEKGTYAECICKIVNAGVDSYRTYFPEPGPTHCR
;
A
#
# COMPACT_ATOMS: atom_id res chain seq x y z
N MET A 1 -40.26 -5.77 0.36
CA MET A 1 -38.91 -6.35 0.29
C MET A 1 -38.07 -5.64 1.34
N THR A 2 -37.83 -6.26 2.49
CA THR A 2 -37.05 -5.69 3.59
C THR A 2 -35.57 -5.77 3.26
N GLU A 3 -34.89 -4.63 3.27
CA GLU A 3 -33.45 -4.54 3.04
C GLU A 3 -32.71 -5.34 4.15
N PRO A 4 -31.90 -6.38 3.84
CA PRO A 4 -31.47 -7.39 4.82
C PRO A 4 -30.68 -6.88 6.04
N ILE A 5 -30.17 -5.65 6.00
CA ILE A 5 -29.33 -5.04 7.05
C ILE A 5 -29.62 -3.56 7.31
N GLY A 6 -30.55 -2.94 6.57
CA GLY A 6 -30.92 -1.53 6.70
C GLY A 6 -29.72 -0.58 6.81
N TYR A 7 -29.76 0.35 7.77
CA TYR A 7 -28.73 1.38 7.98
C TYR A 7 -27.32 0.81 8.27
N ARG A 8 -27.21 -0.42 8.79
CA ARG A 8 -25.92 -1.06 9.11
C ARG A 8 -25.06 -1.29 7.87
N ARG A 9 -25.65 -1.26 6.66
CA ARG A 9 -24.92 -1.34 5.39
C ARG A 9 -23.85 -0.25 5.22
N HIS A 10 -23.97 0.85 5.96
CA HIS A 10 -23.01 1.97 5.90
C HIS A 10 -21.82 1.80 6.85
N GLU A 11 -21.81 0.76 7.69
CA GLU A 11 -20.80 0.55 8.73
C GLU A 11 -20.37 -0.94 8.80
N PHE A 12 -20.27 -1.61 7.65
CA PHE A 12 -19.90 -3.04 7.57
C PHE A 12 -18.58 -3.37 8.25
N VAL A 13 -17.57 -2.52 8.05
CA VAL A 13 -16.27 -2.63 8.70
C VAL A 13 -15.98 -1.28 9.37
N PRO A 14 -15.90 -1.22 10.70
CA PRO A 14 -15.70 0.03 11.43
C PRO A 14 -14.23 0.47 11.41
N THR A 15 -13.59 0.49 10.23
CA THR A 15 -12.15 0.74 10.03
C THR A 15 -11.69 2.00 10.75
N LYS A 16 -12.43 3.10 10.62
CA LYS A 16 -12.10 4.36 11.27
C LYS A 16 -12.03 4.23 12.80
N ARG A 17 -13.03 3.58 13.41
CA ARG A 17 -13.05 3.35 14.88
C ARG A 17 -11.91 2.44 15.33
N LEU A 18 -11.58 1.42 14.53
CA LEU A 18 -10.46 0.52 14.83
C LEU A 18 -9.13 1.28 14.81
N LEU A 19 -8.91 2.13 13.79
CA LEU A 19 -7.73 2.98 13.68
C LEU A 19 -7.66 3.98 14.85
N GLU A 20 -8.77 4.63 15.20
CA GLU A 20 -8.86 5.56 16.34
C GLU A 20 -8.59 4.88 17.69
N ALA A 21 -8.95 3.60 17.83
CA ALA A 21 -8.67 2.80 19.01
C ALA A 21 -7.23 2.24 19.06
N GLY A 22 -6.39 2.53 18.06
CA GLY A 22 -5.02 2.02 17.99
C GLY A 22 -4.90 0.53 17.65
N VAL A 23 -5.97 -0.07 17.12
CA VAL A 23 -5.96 -1.48 16.69
C VAL A 23 -5.15 -1.62 15.40
N PRO A 24 -4.25 -2.62 15.28
CA PRO A 24 -3.61 -2.94 14.02
C PRO A 24 -4.65 -3.34 12.96
N VAL A 25 -4.66 -2.63 11.84
CA VAL A 25 -5.54 -2.90 10.69
C VAL A 25 -4.68 -3.21 9.48
N ILE A 26 -5.11 -4.14 8.63
CA ILE A 26 -4.51 -4.41 7.33
C ILE A 26 -5.55 -4.20 6.23
N ILE A 27 -5.09 -3.86 5.03
CA ILE A 27 -5.90 -3.98 3.81
C ILE A 27 -5.29 -5.12 3.00
N TRP A 28 -6.15 -6.02 2.54
CA TRP A 28 -5.81 -7.09 1.63
C TRP A 28 -6.89 -7.15 0.54
N SER A 29 -6.50 -7.58 -0.66
CA SER A 29 -7.37 -7.68 -1.82
C SER A 29 -8.46 -8.74 -1.69
N ASP A 30 -8.23 -9.85 -0.98
CA ASP A 30 -9.08 -11.05 -1.10
C ASP A 30 -9.23 -11.43 -2.58
N TRP A 31 -8.12 -11.87 -3.19
CA TRP A 31 -7.90 -11.83 -4.64
C TRP A 31 -8.89 -12.67 -5.48
N ASP A 32 -9.55 -13.65 -4.88
CA ASP A 32 -10.60 -14.45 -5.48
C ASP A 32 -12.00 -13.78 -5.40
N ALA A 33 -12.13 -12.70 -4.63
CA ALA A 33 -13.34 -11.91 -4.45
C ALA A 33 -13.26 -10.47 -5.02
N ASP A 34 -12.06 -9.87 -5.16
CA ASP A 34 -11.87 -8.47 -5.58
C ASP A 34 -10.63 -8.28 -6.50
N PRO A 35 -10.53 -7.18 -7.30
CA PRO A 35 -9.36 -6.93 -8.13
C PRO A 35 -8.05 -6.91 -7.34
N ILE A 36 -7.04 -7.58 -7.89
CA ILE A 36 -5.73 -7.77 -7.26
C ILE A 36 -4.91 -6.48 -7.08
N LEU A 37 -5.23 -5.39 -7.79
CA LEU A 37 -4.40 -4.18 -7.81
C LEU A 37 -4.47 -3.43 -6.47
N PRO A 38 -3.36 -3.33 -5.70
CA PRO A 38 -3.37 -2.70 -4.37
C PRO A 38 -3.85 -1.24 -4.37
N ILE A 39 -3.56 -0.52 -5.46
CA ILE A 39 -3.99 0.87 -5.66
C ILE A 39 -5.52 0.99 -5.62
N THR A 40 -6.23 0.04 -6.23
CA THR A 40 -7.70 0.04 -6.25
C THR A 40 -8.26 -0.10 -4.84
N SER A 41 -7.73 -1.04 -4.05
CA SER A 41 -8.15 -1.23 -2.65
C SER A 41 -7.82 -0.01 -1.79
N MET A 42 -6.63 0.60 -1.95
CA MET A 42 -6.29 1.85 -1.27
C MET A 42 -7.28 2.97 -1.60
N ILE A 43 -7.60 3.20 -2.88
CA ILE A 43 -8.57 4.23 -3.29
C ILE A 43 -9.95 4.00 -2.64
N ARG A 44 -10.43 2.75 -2.59
CA ARG A 44 -11.72 2.41 -1.97
C ARG A 44 -11.74 2.73 -0.47
N THR A 45 -10.63 2.50 0.24
CA THR A 45 -10.56 2.85 1.67
C THR A 45 -10.49 4.36 1.92
N LEU A 46 -9.94 5.13 0.97
CA LEU A 46 -9.91 6.59 1.01
C LEU A 46 -11.29 7.20 0.67
N GLN A 47 -12.13 6.50 -0.08
CA GLN A 47 -13.49 6.93 -0.48
C GLN A 47 -14.54 5.98 0.11
N PRO A 48 -14.77 6.03 1.44
CA PRO A 48 -15.55 7.11 2.06
C PRO A 48 -14.85 7.78 3.28
N LYS A 49 -13.52 7.90 3.26
CA LYS A 49 -12.67 8.31 4.40
C LYS A 49 -12.69 7.34 5.58
N SER A 50 -12.83 6.04 5.30
CA SER A 50 -12.63 4.96 6.30
C SER A 50 -11.18 4.91 6.77
N VAL A 51 -10.25 5.29 5.89
CA VAL A 51 -8.84 5.54 6.19
C VAL A 51 -8.57 7.05 6.04
N PRO A 52 -7.83 7.69 6.96
CA PRO A 52 -7.71 9.16 7.00
C PRO A 52 -6.99 9.76 5.79
N ASP A 53 -5.91 9.12 5.33
CA ASP A 53 -5.04 9.63 4.27
C ASP A 53 -4.27 8.51 3.57
N LEU A 54 -3.62 8.86 2.45
CA LEU A 54 -2.85 7.92 1.64
C LEU A 54 -1.66 7.32 2.39
N LYS A 55 -1.02 8.05 3.31
CA LYS A 55 0.12 7.55 4.08
C LYS A 55 -0.31 6.40 4.98
N ILE A 56 -1.46 6.54 5.65
CA ILE A 56 -2.04 5.44 6.41
C ILE A 56 -2.41 4.30 5.48
N ALA A 57 -3.09 4.56 4.35
CA ALA A 57 -3.46 3.50 3.41
C ALA A 57 -2.26 2.67 2.91
N ILE A 58 -1.12 3.33 2.62
CA ILE A 58 0.14 2.65 2.26
C ILE A 58 0.64 1.80 3.44
N LYS A 59 0.66 2.35 4.67
CA LYS A 59 1.07 1.60 5.87
C LYS A 59 0.23 0.33 6.08
N LEU A 60 -1.09 0.40 5.83
CA LEU A 60 -1.99 -0.75 5.96
C LEU A 60 -1.76 -1.82 4.88
N TRP A 61 -1.08 -1.48 3.78
CA TRP A 61 -0.70 -2.39 2.68
C TRP A 61 0.77 -2.85 2.71
N THR A 62 1.63 -2.23 3.53
CA THR A 62 3.06 -2.56 3.60
C THR A 62 3.49 -3.01 5.01
N TRP A 63 3.58 -2.07 5.96
CA TRP A 63 4.04 -2.31 7.33
C TRP A 63 3.15 -3.26 8.11
N ASN A 64 1.85 -3.01 8.14
CA ASN A 64 0.95 -3.80 8.98
C ASN A 64 0.80 -5.26 8.49
N PRO A 65 0.75 -5.56 7.18
CA PRO A 65 0.79 -6.93 6.69
C PRO A 65 2.09 -7.65 7.04
N ALA A 66 3.25 -7.00 6.88
CA ALA A 66 4.53 -7.59 7.26
C ALA A 66 4.57 -7.95 8.75
N HIS A 67 4.10 -7.04 9.62
CA HIS A 67 3.97 -7.33 11.04
C HIS A 67 3.00 -8.49 11.33
N SER A 68 1.85 -8.51 10.64
CA SER A 68 0.85 -9.59 10.79
C SER A 68 1.39 -10.96 10.38
N LEU A 69 2.33 -10.98 9.44
CA LEU A 69 3.02 -12.17 8.94
C LEU A 69 4.33 -12.47 9.68
N ARG A 70 4.71 -11.66 10.68
CA ARG A 70 6.00 -11.73 11.40
C ARG A 70 7.22 -11.63 10.49
N GLN A 71 7.15 -10.72 9.53
CA GLN A 71 8.21 -10.40 8.58
C GLN A 71 8.65 -8.93 8.69
N ASP A 72 8.27 -8.25 9.76
CA ASP A 72 8.58 -6.83 9.98
C ASP A 72 10.04 -6.54 10.29
N ASP A 73 10.82 -7.56 10.66
CA ASP A 73 12.28 -7.49 10.78
C ASP A 73 12.99 -7.63 9.42
N ASP A 74 12.32 -8.22 8.43
CA ASP A 74 12.93 -8.63 7.15
C ASP A 74 12.49 -7.75 5.98
N THR A 75 11.21 -7.40 5.88
CA THR A 75 10.65 -6.58 4.78
C THR A 75 9.89 -5.40 5.35
N ASN A 76 9.22 -4.62 4.49
CA ASN A 76 8.29 -3.52 4.75
C ASN A 76 8.89 -2.10 4.69
N SER A 77 10.20 -1.97 4.78
CA SER A 77 10.91 -0.68 4.81
C SER A 77 12.11 -0.68 3.88
N LEU A 78 12.65 0.51 3.63
CA LEU A 78 13.92 0.71 2.92
C LEU A 78 15.06 1.06 3.88
N GLU A 79 14.95 0.61 5.13
CA GLU A 79 15.98 0.81 6.15
C GLU A 79 17.12 -0.20 5.98
N LYS A 80 18.28 0.09 6.56
CA LYS A 80 19.42 -0.82 6.48
C LYS A 80 19.11 -2.09 7.27
N GLY A 81 19.21 -3.24 6.61
CA GLY A 81 18.99 -4.55 7.22
C GLY A 81 17.73 -5.26 6.75
N THR A 82 16.81 -4.54 6.09
CA THR A 82 15.63 -5.14 5.43
C THR A 82 15.90 -5.45 3.95
N TYR A 83 15.06 -6.31 3.39
CA TYR A 83 14.98 -6.55 1.96
C TYR A 83 14.52 -5.29 1.23
N ALA A 84 15.21 -4.96 0.14
CA ALA A 84 14.91 -3.79 -0.69
C ALA A 84 13.72 -4.06 -1.64
N GLU A 85 12.55 -4.36 -1.06
CA GLU A 85 11.30 -4.54 -1.81
C GLU A 85 10.64 -3.17 -2.04
N CYS A 86 10.72 -2.67 -3.27
CA CYS A 86 10.18 -1.36 -3.61
C CYS A 86 9.48 -1.35 -4.97
N ILE A 87 8.59 -0.37 -5.15
CA ILE A 87 7.94 -0.09 -6.42
C ILE A 87 8.37 1.32 -6.84
N CYS A 88 8.98 1.42 -8.02
CA CYS A 88 9.34 2.70 -8.62
C CYS A 88 8.16 3.26 -9.41
N LYS A 89 7.62 4.41 -8.97
CA LYS A 89 6.66 5.16 -9.76
C LYS A 89 7.40 6.05 -10.75
N ILE A 90 7.33 5.69 -12.01
CA ILE A 90 7.76 6.56 -13.12
C ILE A 90 6.76 7.71 -13.19
N VAL A 91 7.16 8.88 -12.69
CA VAL A 91 6.43 10.12 -12.93
C VAL A 91 7.03 10.76 -14.17
N ASN A 92 6.18 11.17 -15.12
CA ASN A 92 6.61 11.96 -16.26
C ASN A 92 6.92 13.38 -15.78
N ALA A 93 7.98 13.52 -14.98
CA ALA A 93 8.72 14.76 -14.89
C ALA A 93 9.38 14.94 -16.25
N GLY A 94 9.30 16.12 -16.85
CA GLY A 94 9.72 16.37 -18.24
C GLY A 94 11.04 15.71 -18.62
N VAL A 95 11.16 15.41 -19.93
CA VAL A 95 12.19 14.58 -20.60
C VAL A 95 13.65 14.81 -20.15
N ASP A 96 13.97 15.94 -19.53
CA ASP A 96 15.32 16.28 -19.06
C ASP A 96 15.79 15.59 -17.76
N SER A 97 14.91 15.03 -16.92
CA SER A 97 15.32 14.46 -15.62
C SER A 97 15.72 12.97 -15.63
N TYR A 98 15.51 12.24 -16.74
CA TYR A 98 15.85 10.81 -16.81
C TYR A 98 17.35 10.56 -17.00
N ARG A 99 18.08 11.53 -17.59
CA ARG A 99 19.50 11.38 -17.94
C ARG A 99 20.45 11.45 -16.74
N THR A 100 19.99 11.98 -15.61
CA THR A 100 20.78 12.11 -14.38
C THR A 100 20.71 10.88 -13.46
N TYR A 101 19.68 10.05 -13.56
CA TYR A 101 19.50 8.90 -12.68
C TYR A 101 20.06 7.58 -13.24
N PHE A 102 20.17 7.46 -14.56
CA PHE A 102 20.79 6.31 -15.22
C PHE A 102 21.80 6.81 -16.27
N PRO A 103 23.06 7.08 -15.89
CA PRO A 103 24.10 7.30 -16.87
C PRO A 103 24.27 6.03 -17.72
N GLU A 104 24.46 6.21 -19.03
CA GLU A 104 24.84 5.14 -19.97
C GLU A 104 25.94 4.27 -19.33
N PRO A 105 25.84 2.92 -19.39
CA PRO A 105 26.92 2.08 -18.91
C PRO A 105 28.20 2.46 -19.67
N GLY A 106 29.18 3.00 -18.94
CA GLY A 106 30.51 3.27 -19.48
C GLY A 106 31.12 1.99 -20.05
N PRO A 107 32.12 2.10 -20.95
CA PRO A 107 32.68 0.94 -21.62
C PRO A 107 33.17 -0.07 -20.57
N THR A 108 32.50 -1.22 -20.51
CA THR A 108 32.93 -2.37 -19.72
C THR A 108 34.25 -2.87 -20.30
N HIS A 109 35.36 -2.45 -19.71
CA HIS A 109 36.62 -3.17 -19.84
C HIS A 109 36.56 -4.41 -18.95
N CYS A 110 35.91 -5.46 -19.46
CA CYS A 110 36.16 -6.80 -18.97
C CYS A 110 37.58 -7.18 -19.39
N ARG A 111 38.50 -7.25 -18.41
CA ARG A 111 39.70 -8.08 -18.51
C ARG A 111 39.37 -9.49 -18.04
#